data_AF-A0A382DV91-F1
#
_entry.id   AF-A0A382DV91-F1
#
_cell.length_a   1.000
_cell.length_b   1.000
_cell.length_c   1.000
_cell.angle_alpha   90.00
_cell.angle_beta   90.00
_cell.angle_gamma   90.00
#
_symmetry.space_group_name_H-M   'P 1'
#
loop_
_entity.id
_entity.type
_entity.pdbx_description
1 polymer ?
#
loop_
_entity_poly.entity_id
_entity_poly.type
_entity_poly.pdbx_seq_one_letter_code
_entity_poly.pdbx_strand_id
1 'polypeptide(L)'
;IYQIAEHLPAHPWLIDNTFLTSSWHDSFHDILLSDAHSQYNSAATFMFQVVGLHEYSNIGNAYSDRTQPVKYMISHDEQSIIQEMVVFNSFSLEEARDRDKFYATILFTSLGIPMVFQGQEFGLQTGWTDANNNGDYEEKLQYRPIDWTFLETEVGQTHLTHYSRLASFRKRNPAFSRGTFHDLWRYEAERVIVYGYEDESEGNNNDQVVVIANFSSYDRTIYDVPFLTAGSWYNITEPGNDLVTNDGNYGEYNISGKTAMVYANNQWELEIGDHDAVPGDFQIINLYPNPFNGQVQIHLNISKLTSGSIHIYDLVGHLVKSFDHVEFNEGNHVITWDASTQKGRSLASGIYLVSFKTELGSINKKILYLK
;
A
#
# COMPACT_ATOMS: atom_id res chain seq x y z
N ILE A 1 -2.58 -16.88 3.09
CA ILE A 1 -1.29 -16.62 2.39
C ILE A 1 -1.60 -15.69 1.25
N TYR A 2 -0.86 -14.59 1.12
CA TYR A 2 -1.01 -13.69 -0.02
C TYR A 2 -0.17 -14.22 -1.18
N GLN A 3 -0.82 -14.54 -2.29
CA GLN A 3 -0.16 -14.81 -3.57
C GLN A 3 -0.56 -13.68 -4.51
N ILE A 4 0.42 -12.83 -4.81
CA ILE A 4 0.22 -11.61 -5.57
C ILE A 4 0.78 -11.86 -6.98
N ALA A 5 -0.07 -11.73 -8.00
CA ALA A 5 0.36 -11.81 -9.38
C ALA A 5 0.74 -10.44 -9.93
N GLU A 6 1.91 -10.39 -10.55
CA GLU A 6 2.30 -9.32 -11.45
C GLU A 6 1.99 -9.82 -12.88
N HIS A 7 0.81 -9.45 -13.39
CA HIS A 7 0.36 -9.80 -14.74
C HIS A 7 -0.19 -8.55 -15.39
N LEU A 8 0.43 -8.10 -16.47
CA LEU A 8 0.15 -6.80 -17.10
C LEU A 8 -0.30 -7.02 -18.57
N PRO A 9 -1.42 -6.40 -19.01
CA PRO A 9 -2.35 -5.62 -18.21
C PRO A 9 -3.10 -6.50 -17.20
N ALA A 10 -3.35 -5.96 -16.01
CA ALA A 10 -4.02 -6.68 -14.95
C ALA A 10 -5.48 -6.99 -15.31
N HIS A 11 -5.95 -8.16 -14.88
CA HIS A 11 -7.31 -8.61 -15.15
C HIS A 11 -7.91 -9.38 -13.95
N PRO A 12 -8.98 -8.87 -13.30
CA PRO A 12 -9.63 -9.50 -12.15
C PRO A 12 -9.97 -10.98 -12.31
N TRP A 13 -10.35 -11.40 -13.52
CA TRP A 13 -10.54 -12.82 -13.89
C TRP A 13 -9.44 -13.75 -13.36
N LEU A 14 -8.17 -13.31 -13.41
CA LEU A 14 -7.04 -14.11 -12.94
C LEU A 14 -7.18 -14.46 -11.46
N ILE A 15 -7.67 -13.53 -10.63
CA ILE A 15 -7.90 -13.77 -9.21
C ILE A 15 -9.16 -14.60 -9.02
N ASP A 16 -10.24 -14.26 -9.72
CA ASP A 16 -11.54 -14.92 -9.55
C ASP A 16 -11.56 -16.38 -10.05
N ASN A 17 -10.61 -16.78 -10.90
CA ASN A 17 -10.56 -18.11 -11.53
C ASN A 17 -9.30 -18.92 -11.19
N THR A 18 -8.45 -18.43 -10.30
CA THR A 18 -7.27 -19.16 -9.82
C THR A 18 -7.19 -19.17 -8.29
N PHE A 19 -6.08 -19.67 -7.74
CA PHE A 19 -5.81 -19.63 -6.30
C PHE A 19 -4.99 -18.41 -5.87
N LEU A 20 -4.76 -17.46 -6.78
CA LEU A 20 -4.15 -16.19 -6.45
C LEU A 20 -5.10 -15.39 -5.56
N THR A 21 -4.56 -14.63 -4.63
CA THR A 21 -5.37 -13.79 -3.73
C THR A 21 -5.44 -12.36 -4.20
N SER A 22 -4.41 -11.90 -4.92
CA SER A 22 -4.26 -10.52 -5.29
C SER A 22 -3.47 -10.38 -6.59
N SER A 23 -3.58 -9.23 -7.25
CA SER A 23 -2.73 -8.83 -8.38
C SER A 23 -2.37 -7.36 -8.31
N TRP A 24 -1.33 -6.98 -9.02
CA TRP A 24 -0.96 -5.58 -9.22
C TRP A 24 -2.11 -4.85 -9.93
N HIS A 25 -2.37 -3.61 -9.51
CA HIS A 25 -3.42 -2.77 -10.08
C HIS A 25 -2.80 -1.73 -11.03
N ASP A 26 -2.57 -2.16 -12.26
CA ASP A 26 -1.76 -1.43 -13.24
C ASP A 26 -2.38 -0.08 -13.63
N SER A 27 -3.70 -0.06 -13.81
CA SER A 27 -4.38 1.20 -14.17
C SER A 27 -4.29 2.27 -13.08
N PHE A 28 -4.00 1.91 -11.82
CA PHE A 28 -3.78 2.92 -10.78
C PHE A 28 -2.49 3.68 -11.06
N HIS A 29 -1.41 2.96 -11.37
CA HIS A 29 -0.13 3.56 -11.74
C HIS A 29 -0.27 4.39 -13.02
N ASP A 30 -0.79 3.80 -14.09
CA ASP A 30 -0.84 4.44 -15.41
C ASP A 30 -1.66 5.73 -15.43
N ILE A 31 -2.81 5.75 -14.74
CA ILE A 31 -3.66 6.96 -14.70
C ILE A 31 -2.99 8.07 -13.88
N LEU A 32 -2.31 7.73 -12.78
CA LEU A 32 -1.55 8.72 -12.00
C LEU A 32 -0.32 9.22 -12.76
N LEU A 33 0.38 8.35 -13.50
CA LEU A 33 1.49 8.72 -14.36
C LEU A 33 1.01 9.65 -15.48
N SER A 34 -0.08 9.30 -16.17
CA SER A 34 -0.73 10.13 -17.17
C SER A 34 -1.10 11.52 -16.62
N ASP A 35 -1.67 11.59 -15.41
CA ASP A 35 -1.99 12.86 -14.75
C ASP A 35 -0.75 13.66 -14.30
N ALA A 36 0.32 12.98 -13.86
CA ALA A 36 1.62 13.60 -13.59
C ALA A 36 2.23 14.20 -14.87
N HIS A 37 2.00 13.55 -16.00
CA HIS A 37 2.35 14.05 -17.34
C HIS A 37 1.40 15.15 -17.86
N SER A 38 0.51 15.66 -17.01
CA SER A 38 -0.50 16.68 -17.36
C SER A 38 -1.45 16.27 -18.48
N GLN A 39 -1.60 14.96 -18.71
CA GLN A 39 -2.61 14.45 -19.62
C GLN A 39 -3.99 14.49 -18.95
N TYR A 40 -5.01 14.65 -19.77
CA TYR A 40 -6.38 14.79 -19.27
C TYR A 40 -6.96 13.43 -18.88
N ASN A 41 -7.43 13.35 -17.63
CA ASN A 41 -8.28 12.27 -17.12
C ASN A 41 -9.54 12.87 -16.48
N SER A 42 -10.68 12.23 -16.75
CA SER A 42 -12.01 12.64 -16.27
C SER A 42 -12.17 12.36 -14.77
N ALA A 43 -13.06 13.09 -14.08
CA ALA A 43 -13.36 12.82 -12.67
C ALA A 43 -13.95 11.40 -12.51
N ALA A 44 -14.75 10.95 -13.47
CA ALA A 44 -15.21 9.56 -13.55
C ALA A 44 -14.04 8.56 -13.65
N THR A 45 -13.02 8.82 -14.46
CA THR A 45 -11.84 7.94 -14.59
C THR A 45 -11.08 7.85 -13.27
N PHE A 46 -10.84 8.97 -12.59
CA PHE A 46 -10.20 8.94 -11.27
C PHE A 46 -11.04 8.18 -10.25
N MET A 47 -12.36 8.37 -10.23
CA MET A 47 -13.22 7.66 -9.29
C MET A 47 -13.21 6.14 -9.54
N PHE A 48 -13.36 5.69 -10.79
CA PHE A 48 -13.52 4.25 -11.06
C PHE A 48 -12.19 3.48 -11.10
N GLN A 49 -11.15 4.06 -11.71
CA GLN A 49 -9.88 3.38 -11.97
C GLN A 49 -8.78 3.70 -10.96
N VAL A 50 -8.87 4.84 -10.25
CA VAL A 50 -7.87 5.22 -9.23
C VAL A 50 -8.41 5.01 -7.82
N VAL A 51 -9.60 5.50 -7.50
CA VAL A 51 -10.19 5.29 -6.17
C VAL A 51 -10.85 3.91 -6.07
N GLY A 52 -11.63 3.55 -7.08
CA GLY A 52 -12.36 2.29 -7.20
C GLY A 52 -11.49 1.10 -7.57
N LEU A 53 -12.14 0.05 -8.08
CA LEU A 53 -11.53 -1.26 -8.31
C LEU A 53 -11.45 -1.65 -9.80
N HIS A 54 -11.65 -0.70 -10.72
CA HIS A 54 -11.70 -1.01 -12.15
C HIS A 54 -10.32 -0.92 -12.82
N GLU A 55 -10.02 -1.88 -13.69
CA GLU A 55 -8.83 -1.87 -14.56
C GLU A 55 -9.17 -1.31 -15.94
N TYR A 56 -8.50 -0.23 -16.34
CA TYR A 56 -8.50 0.38 -17.69
C TYR A 56 -9.86 0.73 -18.32
N SER A 57 -10.95 0.56 -17.58
CA SER A 57 -12.32 0.84 -18.02
C SER A 57 -13.11 1.44 -16.88
N ASN A 58 -14.04 2.35 -17.18
CA ASN A 58 -14.98 2.88 -16.18
C ASN A 58 -16.21 1.97 -16.00
N ILE A 59 -16.31 0.89 -16.78
CA ILE A 59 -17.42 -0.06 -16.77
C ILE A 59 -16.92 -1.50 -16.87
N GLY A 60 -17.47 -2.38 -16.02
CA GLY A 60 -17.06 -3.78 -15.98
C GLY A 60 -15.59 -3.97 -15.60
N ASN A 61 -15.15 -5.23 -15.49
CA ASN A 61 -13.76 -5.57 -15.19
C ASN A 61 -13.20 -4.95 -13.88
N ALA A 62 -14.04 -4.88 -12.85
CA ALA A 62 -13.62 -4.47 -11.52
C ALA A 62 -13.27 -5.70 -10.66
N TYR A 63 -12.30 -5.53 -9.76
CA TYR A 63 -12.09 -6.50 -8.69
C TYR A 63 -13.34 -6.61 -7.81
N SER A 64 -13.65 -7.82 -7.38
CA SER A 64 -14.84 -8.11 -6.56
C SER A 64 -14.63 -7.76 -5.09
N ASP A 65 -13.38 -7.72 -4.64
CA ASP A 65 -13.02 -7.42 -3.25
C ASP A 65 -11.83 -6.45 -3.16
N ARG A 66 -11.87 -5.57 -2.16
CA ARG A 66 -10.85 -4.53 -1.92
C ARG A 66 -9.47 -5.07 -1.56
N THR A 67 -9.36 -6.35 -1.22
CA THR A 67 -8.10 -7.02 -0.89
C THR A 67 -7.44 -7.68 -2.10
N GLN A 68 -8.11 -7.70 -3.25
CA GLN A 68 -7.56 -8.27 -4.47
C GLN A 68 -6.55 -7.34 -5.16
N PRO A 69 -6.79 -6.02 -5.32
CA PRO A 69 -5.82 -5.20 -6.02
C PRO A 69 -4.74 -4.63 -5.10
N VAL A 70 -3.49 -4.75 -5.54
CA VAL A 70 -2.33 -4.08 -4.96
C VAL A 70 -2.05 -2.81 -5.76
N LYS A 71 -2.34 -1.66 -5.17
CA LYS A 71 -2.16 -0.34 -5.78
C LYS A 71 -0.79 0.20 -5.46
N TYR A 72 -0.13 0.77 -6.46
CA TYR A 72 1.20 1.34 -6.31
C TYR A 72 1.32 2.55 -7.20
N MET A 73 2.01 3.57 -6.70
CA MET A 73 2.43 4.70 -7.53
C MET A 73 3.66 4.34 -8.34
N ILE A 74 4.58 3.58 -7.74
CA ILE A 74 5.86 3.20 -8.32
C ILE A 74 6.22 1.78 -7.85
N SER A 75 7.05 1.09 -8.61
CA SER A 75 7.56 -0.24 -8.29
C SER A 75 9.07 -0.29 -8.54
N HIS A 76 9.65 -1.49 -8.54
CA HIS A 76 11.06 -1.67 -8.90
C HIS A 76 11.33 -1.52 -10.41
N ASP A 77 10.29 -1.66 -11.25
CA ASP A 77 10.38 -1.49 -12.71
C ASP A 77 10.18 -0.03 -13.14
N GLU A 78 9.54 0.76 -12.26
CA GLU A 78 9.21 2.16 -12.52
C GLU A 78 10.22 3.13 -11.91
N GLN A 79 10.26 4.34 -12.45
CA GLN A 79 10.93 5.47 -11.80
C GLN A 79 9.97 6.23 -10.89
N SER A 80 10.51 7.06 -10.00
CA SER A 80 9.69 7.90 -9.14
C SER A 80 8.81 8.84 -9.96
N ILE A 81 7.56 9.06 -9.54
CA ILE A 81 6.68 10.07 -10.17
C ILE A 81 7.32 11.47 -10.09
N ILE A 82 8.13 11.73 -9.07
CA ILE A 82 8.94 12.96 -8.97
C ILE A 82 9.94 13.07 -10.13
N GLN A 83 10.66 11.99 -10.46
CA GLN A 83 11.56 11.96 -11.61
C GLN A 83 10.80 12.24 -12.91
N GLU A 84 9.67 11.58 -13.12
CA GLU A 84 8.81 11.78 -14.29
C GLU A 84 8.49 13.26 -14.48
N MET A 85 7.94 13.89 -13.44
CA MET A 85 7.55 15.30 -13.48
C MET A 85 8.73 16.26 -13.70
N VAL A 86 9.86 16.04 -13.02
CA VAL A 86 11.01 16.95 -13.09
C VAL A 86 11.73 16.82 -14.43
N VAL A 87 12.01 15.60 -14.89
CA VAL A 87 12.83 15.36 -16.07
C VAL A 87 12.03 15.46 -17.36
N PHE A 88 10.78 14.98 -17.37
CA PHE A 88 10.01 14.83 -18.60
C PHE A 88 8.87 15.85 -18.73
N ASN A 89 8.53 16.58 -17.67
CA ASN A 89 7.43 17.57 -17.69
C ASN A 89 7.83 18.95 -17.16
N SER A 90 9.12 19.18 -16.89
CA SER A 90 9.68 20.49 -16.49
C SER A 90 9.07 21.09 -15.21
N PHE A 91 8.51 20.26 -14.33
CA PHE A 91 8.11 20.72 -13.00
C PHE A 91 9.34 21.06 -12.16
N SER A 92 9.20 22.02 -11.27
CA SER A 92 10.19 22.18 -10.20
C SER A 92 10.15 20.95 -9.29
N LEU A 93 11.28 20.66 -8.63
CA LEU A 93 11.36 19.57 -7.67
C LEU A 93 10.40 19.76 -6.47
N GLU A 94 10.12 21.00 -6.09
CA GLU A 94 9.18 21.34 -5.03
C GLU A 94 7.74 21.00 -5.44
N GLU A 95 7.28 21.50 -6.59
CA GLU A 95 5.96 21.17 -7.13
C GLU A 95 5.76 19.66 -7.34
N ALA A 96 6.81 18.96 -7.77
CA ALA A 96 6.78 17.52 -7.96
C ALA A 96 6.58 16.76 -6.63
N ARG A 97 7.21 17.23 -5.55
CA ARG A 97 7.05 16.63 -4.21
C ARG A 97 5.68 16.90 -3.60
N ASP A 98 5.13 18.10 -3.79
CA ASP A 98 3.77 18.40 -3.34
C ASP A 98 2.73 17.53 -4.05
N ARG A 99 2.91 17.33 -5.36
CA ARG A 99 2.08 16.40 -6.14
C ARG A 99 2.25 14.94 -5.71
N ASP A 100 3.46 14.52 -5.34
CA ASP A 100 3.67 13.18 -4.78
C ASP A 100 2.92 12.98 -3.46
N LYS A 101 2.91 13.97 -2.55
CA LYS A 101 2.07 13.93 -1.32
C LYS A 101 0.58 13.82 -1.64
N PHE A 102 0.11 14.52 -2.68
CA PHE A 102 -1.26 14.38 -3.16
C PHE A 102 -1.56 12.95 -3.61
N TYR A 103 -0.75 12.38 -4.50
CA TYR A 103 -0.92 11.01 -4.96
C TYR A 103 -0.81 9.98 -3.82
N ALA A 104 0.05 10.22 -2.84
CA ALA A 104 0.13 9.39 -1.63
C ALA A 104 -1.19 9.40 -0.85
N THR A 105 -1.84 10.56 -0.74
CA THR A 105 -3.15 10.69 -0.09
C THR A 105 -4.19 9.83 -0.81
N ILE A 106 -4.18 9.84 -2.15
CA ILE A 106 -5.06 8.98 -2.95
C ILE A 106 -4.72 7.50 -2.77
N LEU A 107 -3.44 7.12 -2.79
CA LEU A 107 -2.98 5.75 -2.57
C LEU A 107 -3.49 5.19 -1.23
N PHE A 108 -3.31 5.93 -0.15
CA PHE A 108 -3.71 5.48 1.19
C PHE A 108 -5.20 5.59 1.48
N THR A 109 -5.99 6.28 0.66
CA THR A 109 -7.43 6.44 0.89
C THR A 109 -8.30 5.74 -0.16
N SER A 110 -7.73 5.24 -1.25
CA SER A 110 -8.44 4.43 -2.24
C SER A 110 -8.80 3.01 -1.72
N LEU A 111 -9.73 2.34 -2.40
CA LEU A 111 -9.96 0.91 -2.23
C LEU A 111 -8.76 0.13 -2.75
N GLY A 112 -8.40 -1.01 -2.18
CA GLY A 112 -7.18 -1.75 -2.57
C GLY A 112 -6.15 -1.83 -1.46
N ILE A 113 -5.08 -2.60 -1.70
CA ILE A 113 -3.94 -2.71 -0.80
C ILE A 113 -2.85 -1.75 -1.30
N PRO A 114 -2.48 -0.71 -0.56
CA PRO A 114 -1.40 0.18 -0.97
C PRO A 114 -0.05 -0.52 -0.84
N MET A 115 0.79 -0.37 -1.86
CA MET A 115 2.20 -0.74 -1.88
C MET A 115 3.03 0.53 -2.06
N VAL A 116 4.08 0.64 -1.25
CA VAL A 116 5.05 1.73 -1.29
C VAL A 116 6.41 1.15 -1.63
N PHE A 117 7.12 1.78 -2.55
CA PHE A 117 8.49 1.41 -2.89
C PHE A 117 9.49 2.26 -2.11
N GLN A 118 10.64 1.69 -1.79
CA GLN A 118 11.64 2.31 -0.94
C GLN A 118 12.07 3.70 -1.44
N GLY A 119 12.05 4.70 -0.55
CA GLY A 119 12.42 6.09 -0.86
C GLY A 119 11.25 6.99 -1.28
N GLN A 120 10.14 6.40 -1.72
CA GLN A 120 8.92 7.14 -2.06
C GLN A 120 8.37 7.89 -0.84
N GLU A 121 8.37 7.25 0.32
CA GLU A 121 7.76 7.72 1.55
C GLU A 121 8.41 8.99 2.10
N PHE A 122 9.63 9.31 1.68
CA PHE A 122 10.31 10.54 2.04
C PHE A 122 10.66 11.43 0.83
N GLY A 123 10.02 11.20 -0.33
CA GLY A 123 10.06 12.12 -1.47
C GLY A 123 11.38 12.10 -2.23
N LEU A 124 12.05 10.94 -2.26
CA LEU A 124 13.30 10.75 -2.97
C LEU A 124 13.04 10.74 -4.49
N GLN A 125 13.71 11.64 -5.20
CA GLN A 125 13.73 11.62 -6.66
C GLN A 125 14.69 10.52 -7.12
N THR A 126 14.15 9.44 -7.67
CA THR A 126 14.92 8.33 -8.23
C THR A 126 14.41 7.95 -9.61
N GLY A 127 15.32 7.58 -10.50
CA GLY A 127 14.97 7.18 -11.86
C GLY A 127 16.15 7.28 -12.80
N TRP A 128 15.86 7.35 -14.09
CA TRP A 128 16.86 7.51 -15.14
C TRP A 128 16.53 8.75 -15.98
N THR A 129 17.49 9.18 -16.76
CA THR A 129 17.34 10.33 -17.66
C THR A 129 17.43 9.81 -19.08
N ASP A 130 16.29 9.55 -19.74
CA ASP A 130 16.23 9.15 -21.16
C ASP A 130 16.57 10.36 -22.07
N ALA A 131 17.75 10.96 -21.85
CA ALA A 131 18.18 12.22 -22.41
C ALA A 131 18.41 12.14 -23.94
N ASN A 132 18.52 10.93 -24.47
CA ASN A 132 18.68 10.64 -25.89
C ASN A 132 17.40 10.05 -26.53
N ASN A 133 16.32 9.86 -25.74
CA ASN A 133 15.02 9.35 -26.17
C ASN A 133 15.13 8.04 -26.98
N ASN A 134 16.08 7.18 -26.58
CA ASN A 134 16.42 5.96 -27.31
C ASN A 134 15.79 4.70 -26.66
N GLY A 135 15.17 4.85 -25.48
CA GLY A 135 14.58 3.75 -24.75
C GLY A 135 15.61 2.71 -24.26
N ASP A 136 16.86 3.14 -24.03
CA ASP A 136 17.95 2.25 -23.64
C ASP A 136 17.75 1.69 -22.22
N TYR A 137 17.67 0.36 -22.17
CA TYR A 137 17.47 -0.40 -20.95
C TYR A 137 18.74 -0.43 -20.07
N GLU A 138 19.93 -0.07 -20.59
CA GLU A 138 21.14 -0.01 -19.76
C GLU A 138 21.06 1.05 -18.66
N GLU A 139 20.37 2.17 -18.90
CA GLU A 139 20.15 3.20 -17.88
C GLU A 139 19.21 2.73 -16.76
N LYS A 140 18.20 1.92 -17.09
CA LYS A 140 17.28 1.33 -16.11
C LYS A 140 17.99 0.38 -15.14
N LEU A 141 19.01 -0.34 -15.60
CA LEU A 141 19.76 -1.33 -14.84
C LEU A 141 20.88 -0.75 -13.96
N GLN A 142 21.04 0.59 -13.95
CA GLN A 142 22.08 1.23 -13.14
C GLN A 142 21.82 1.08 -11.64
N TYR A 143 22.92 0.91 -10.90
CA TYR A 143 22.90 0.85 -9.44
C TYR A 143 22.45 2.18 -8.84
N ARG A 144 21.33 2.15 -8.10
CA ARG A 144 20.68 3.34 -7.52
C ARG A 144 20.40 3.10 -6.04
N PRO A 145 21.39 3.30 -5.15
CA PRO A 145 21.19 3.12 -3.73
C PRO A 145 20.26 4.21 -3.18
N ILE A 146 19.54 3.89 -2.12
CA ILE A 146 18.75 4.88 -1.37
C ILE A 146 19.71 5.90 -0.75
N ASP A 147 19.47 7.19 -1.00
CA ASP A 147 20.16 8.27 -0.29
C ASP A 147 19.45 8.59 1.03
N TRP A 148 19.91 7.91 2.09
CA TRP A 148 19.37 8.10 3.44
C TRP A 148 19.65 9.49 4.01
N THR A 149 20.63 10.23 3.49
CA THR A 149 20.94 11.58 4.00
C THR A 149 19.78 12.55 3.72
N PHE A 150 18.93 12.25 2.73
CA PHE A 150 17.77 13.08 2.44
C PHE A 150 16.74 13.10 3.58
N LEU A 151 16.67 12.06 4.40
CA LEU A 151 15.84 12.04 5.62
C LEU A 151 16.34 13.02 6.69
N GLU A 152 17.56 13.50 6.63
CA GLU A 152 18.07 14.51 7.56
C GLU A 152 17.58 15.92 7.20
N THR A 153 16.90 16.08 6.06
CA THR A 153 16.36 17.36 5.60
C THR A 153 14.93 17.57 6.08
N GLU A 154 14.55 18.84 6.27
CA GLU A 154 13.16 19.21 6.59
C GLU A 154 12.18 18.69 5.53
N VAL A 155 12.54 18.78 4.25
CA VAL A 155 11.70 18.29 3.14
C VAL A 155 11.45 16.79 3.28
N GLY A 156 12.51 15.99 3.48
CA GLY A 156 12.39 14.54 3.68
C GLY A 156 11.54 14.18 4.90
N GLN A 157 11.73 14.88 6.02
CA GLN A 157 10.95 14.68 7.25
C GLN A 157 9.47 15.05 7.10
N THR A 158 9.14 16.15 6.42
CA THR A 158 7.74 16.52 6.18
C THR A 158 7.02 15.53 5.26
N HIS A 159 7.75 14.95 4.29
CA HIS A 159 7.23 13.93 3.38
C HIS A 159 6.98 12.61 4.11
N LEU A 160 7.96 12.15 4.90
CA LEU A 160 7.81 10.98 5.77
C LEU A 160 6.66 11.14 6.77
N THR A 161 6.51 12.36 7.30
CA THR A 161 5.42 12.66 8.23
C THR A 161 4.05 12.49 7.58
N HIS A 162 3.90 12.99 6.35
CA HIS A 162 2.67 12.86 5.58
C HIS A 162 2.32 11.39 5.30
N TYR A 163 3.26 10.61 4.77
CA TYR A 163 3.07 9.18 4.50
C TYR A 163 2.75 8.37 5.76
N SER A 164 3.52 8.58 6.83
CA SER A 164 3.33 7.84 8.08
C SER A 164 1.98 8.16 8.73
N ARG A 165 1.53 9.42 8.66
CA ARG A 165 0.20 9.83 9.13
C ARG A 165 -0.90 9.08 8.39
N LEU A 166 -0.85 9.07 7.06
CA LEU A 166 -1.83 8.36 6.21
C LEU A 166 -1.82 6.85 6.44
N ALA A 167 -0.63 6.24 6.52
CA ALA A 167 -0.49 4.81 6.80
C ALA A 167 -1.04 4.44 8.18
N SER A 168 -0.74 5.24 9.20
CA SER A 168 -1.25 5.06 10.57
C SER A 168 -2.76 5.20 10.63
N PHE A 169 -3.32 6.20 9.94
CA PHE A 169 -4.76 6.42 9.85
C PHE A 169 -5.47 5.25 9.16
N ARG A 170 -5.01 4.85 7.97
CA ARG A 170 -5.58 3.72 7.22
C ARG A 170 -5.54 2.43 8.04
N LYS A 171 -4.44 2.17 8.75
CA LYS A 171 -4.26 0.96 9.55
C LYS A 171 -5.17 0.90 10.77
N ARG A 172 -5.42 2.04 11.43
CA ARG A 172 -6.17 2.10 12.69
C ARG A 172 -7.65 2.37 12.50
N ASN A 173 -8.06 3.02 11.41
CA ASN A 173 -9.46 3.32 11.15
C ASN A 173 -10.17 2.13 10.47
N PRO A 174 -11.13 1.48 11.13
CA PRO A 174 -11.77 0.28 10.60
C PRO A 174 -12.58 0.55 9.32
N ALA A 175 -13.03 1.78 9.07
CA ALA A 175 -13.78 2.15 7.86
C ALA A 175 -13.07 1.74 6.56
N PHE A 176 -11.74 1.87 6.50
CA PHE A 176 -10.97 1.41 5.33
C PHE A 176 -10.92 -0.12 5.22
N SER A 177 -10.79 -0.81 6.35
CA SER A 177 -10.61 -2.27 6.39
C SER A 177 -11.92 -3.05 6.15
N ARG A 178 -13.04 -2.55 6.68
CA ARG A 178 -14.33 -3.28 6.71
C ARG A 178 -15.55 -2.41 6.39
N GLY A 179 -15.40 -1.09 6.34
CA GLY A 179 -16.53 -0.18 6.11
C GLY A 179 -17.01 -0.18 4.67
N THR A 180 -18.27 0.18 4.46
CA THR A 180 -18.91 0.36 3.16
C THR A 180 -18.26 1.54 2.43
N PHE A 181 -17.96 1.39 1.14
CA PHE A 181 -17.42 2.47 0.31
C PHE A 181 -18.55 3.23 -0.40
N HIS A 182 -18.41 4.55 -0.48
CA HIS A 182 -19.37 5.45 -1.10
C HIS A 182 -18.68 6.35 -2.15
N ASP A 183 -19.07 6.23 -3.41
CA ASP A 183 -18.84 7.26 -4.45
C ASP A 183 -19.86 8.38 -4.22
N LEU A 184 -19.46 9.40 -3.45
CA LEU A 184 -20.38 10.42 -2.95
C LEU A 184 -20.72 11.43 -4.04
N TRP A 185 -19.70 11.98 -4.72
CA TRP A 185 -19.92 12.90 -5.84
C TRP A 185 -18.70 13.09 -6.73
N ARG A 186 -18.96 13.54 -7.96
CA ARG A 186 -17.94 13.84 -8.98
C ARG A 186 -18.26 15.19 -9.64
N TYR A 187 -17.47 16.20 -9.33
CA TYR A 187 -17.49 17.52 -9.97
C TYR A 187 -16.66 17.45 -11.26
N GLU A 188 -17.30 16.98 -12.33
CA GLU A 188 -16.62 16.62 -13.59
C GLU A 188 -15.92 17.81 -14.25
N ALA A 189 -16.53 19.01 -14.23
CA ALA A 189 -15.95 20.21 -14.83
C ALA A 189 -14.72 20.71 -14.05
N GLU A 190 -14.77 20.60 -12.72
CA GLU A 190 -13.72 21.02 -11.80
C GLU A 190 -12.60 19.98 -11.67
N ARG A 191 -12.87 18.72 -12.07
CA ARG A 191 -12.01 17.55 -11.83
C ARG A 191 -11.79 17.29 -10.34
N VAL A 192 -12.84 17.45 -9.54
CA VAL A 192 -12.85 17.16 -8.10
C VAL A 192 -13.74 15.96 -7.83
N ILE A 193 -13.25 15.01 -7.02
CA ILE A 193 -14.02 13.83 -6.61
C ILE A 193 -14.19 13.80 -5.10
N VAL A 194 -15.32 13.26 -4.65
CA VAL A 194 -15.67 13.07 -3.25
C VAL A 194 -16.06 11.62 -3.03
N TYR A 195 -15.41 10.95 -2.09
CA TYR A 195 -15.71 9.57 -1.72
C TYR A 195 -15.58 9.37 -0.23
N GLY A 196 -16.22 8.33 0.30
CA GLY A 196 -16.21 8.07 1.73
C GLY A 196 -16.30 6.60 2.11
N TYR A 197 -16.10 6.36 3.40
CA TYR A 197 -16.19 5.06 4.02
C TYR A 197 -17.00 5.16 5.30
N GLU A 198 -17.89 4.19 5.52
CA GLU A 198 -18.67 4.08 6.75
C GLU A 198 -18.52 2.69 7.33
N ASP A 199 -17.96 2.57 8.54
CA ASP A 199 -18.04 1.32 9.29
C ASP A 199 -19.46 1.15 9.85
N GLU A 200 -20.20 0.17 9.35
CA GLU A 200 -21.55 -0.19 9.81
C GLU A 200 -21.57 -1.53 10.59
N SER A 201 -20.39 -2.09 10.90
CA SER A 201 -20.27 -3.36 11.64
C SER A 201 -20.80 -3.30 13.09
N GLU A 202 -21.39 -4.40 13.55
CA GLU A 202 -22.01 -4.47 14.89
C GLU A 202 -20.99 -4.20 16.01
N GLY A 203 -21.30 -3.25 16.91
CA GLY A 203 -20.46 -2.88 18.05
C GLY A 203 -19.31 -1.91 17.74
N ASN A 204 -19.34 -1.26 16.57
CA ASN A 204 -18.33 -0.27 16.19
C ASN A 204 -18.60 1.13 16.78
N ASN A 205 -17.68 2.07 16.50
CA ASN A 205 -17.79 3.48 16.89
C ASN A 205 -18.41 4.36 15.79
N ASN A 206 -19.03 3.75 14.77
CA ASN A 206 -19.49 4.42 13.55
C ASN A 206 -18.37 5.26 12.91
N ASP A 207 -17.19 4.68 12.72
CA ASP A 207 -16.07 5.41 12.12
C ASP A 207 -16.39 5.73 10.65
N GLN A 208 -16.35 7.02 10.33
CA GLN A 208 -16.64 7.54 8.99
C GLN A 208 -15.47 8.36 8.48
N VAL A 209 -15.22 8.25 7.17
CA VAL A 209 -14.17 8.99 6.47
C VAL A 209 -14.75 9.59 5.20
N VAL A 210 -14.42 10.85 4.92
CA VAL A 210 -14.73 11.52 3.65
C VAL A 210 -13.44 12.11 3.08
N VAL A 211 -13.22 11.92 1.78
CA VAL A 211 -12.07 12.45 1.06
C VAL A 211 -12.55 13.33 -0.07
N ILE A 212 -11.98 14.54 -0.16
CA ILE A 212 -12.23 15.49 -1.24
C ILE A 212 -10.90 15.67 -1.98
N ALA A 213 -10.83 15.30 -3.25
CA ALA A 213 -9.60 15.29 -4.03
C ALA A 213 -9.71 16.11 -5.31
N ASN A 214 -8.86 17.13 -5.46
CA ASN A 214 -8.80 17.99 -6.63
C ASN A 214 -7.68 17.55 -7.58
N PHE A 215 -8.05 16.87 -8.66
CA PHE A 215 -7.12 16.44 -9.70
C PHE A 215 -6.81 17.54 -10.72
N SER A 216 -7.42 18.73 -10.61
CA SER A 216 -7.06 19.88 -11.44
C SER A 216 -5.72 20.47 -11.02
N SER A 217 -5.04 21.13 -11.97
CA SER A 217 -3.86 21.94 -11.69
C SER A 217 -4.21 23.33 -11.12
N TYR A 218 -5.49 23.62 -10.93
CA TYR A 218 -5.99 24.91 -10.45
C TYR A 218 -6.77 24.75 -9.17
N ASP A 219 -6.75 25.80 -8.35
CA ASP A 219 -7.64 25.94 -7.22
C ASP A 219 -9.09 25.93 -7.71
N ARG A 220 -9.95 25.22 -6.96
CA ARG A 220 -11.37 25.04 -7.29
C ARG A 220 -12.24 25.46 -6.12
N THR A 221 -13.37 26.05 -6.47
CA THR A 221 -14.51 26.24 -5.58
C THR A 221 -15.62 25.30 -6.04
N ILE A 222 -16.08 24.44 -5.15
CA ILE A 222 -17.19 23.51 -5.38
C ILE A 222 -18.29 23.80 -4.37
N TYR A 223 -19.52 23.40 -4.71
CA TYR A 223 -20.70 23.66 -3.89
C TYR A 223 -21.42 22.38 -3.53
N ASP A 224 -22.10 22.38 -2.39
CA ASP A 224 -22.93 21.29 -1.89
C ASP A 224 -22.15 19.97 -1.78
N VAL A 225 -21.00 20.03 -1.10
CA VAL A 225 -20.10 18.89 -0.90
C VAL A 225 -20.76 17.88 0.05
N PRO A 226 -21.04 16.65 -0.40
CA PRO A 226 -21.68 15.66 0.45
C PRO A 226 -20.70 15.04 1.44
N PHE A 227 -21.19 14.88 2.67
CA PHE A 227 -20.62 14.10 3.74
C PHE A 227 -21.61 12.99 4.14
N LEU A 228 -21.12 11.98 4.84
CA LEU A 228 -21.95 10.81 5.21
C LEU A 228 -23.03 11.17 6.25
N THR A 229 -22.71 12.10 7.16
CA THR A 229 -23.61 12.52 8.24
C THR A 229 -23.43 14.01 8.58
N ALA A 230 -24.44 14.57 9.23
CA ALA A 230 -24.35 15.87 9.89
C ALA A 230 -23.45 15.78 11.13
N GLY A 231 -22.65 16.82 11.38
CA GLY A 231 -21.80 16.91 12.57
C GLY A 231 -20.45 17.54 12.27
N SER A 232 -19.54 17.40 13.24
CA SER A 232 -18.16 17.86 13.13
C SER A 232 -17.31 16.84 12.37
N TRP A 233 -16.48 17.34 11.46
CA TRP A 233 -15.57 16.58 10.64
C TRP A 233 -14.16 17.14 10.82
N TYR A 234 -13.25 16.28 11.28
CA TYR A 234 -11.88 16.65 11.65
C TYR A 234 -10.93 16.35 10.49
N ASN A 235 -10.13 17.33 10.10
CA ASN A 235 -9.19 17.18 8.99
C ASN A 235 -7.90 16.51 9.47
N ILE A 236 -7.61 15.31 8.95
CA ILE A 236 -6.42 14.55 9.35
C ILE A 236 -5.18 14.93 8.53
N THR A 237 -5.35 15.46 7.31
CA THR A 237 -4.23 15.94 6.49
C THR A 237 -3.75 17.31 6.95
N GLU A 238 -4.68 18.18 7.37
CA GLU A 238 -4.44 19.52 7.91
C GLU A 238 -5.15 19.72 9.26
N PRO A 239 -4.59 19.21 10.38
CA PRO A 239 -5.20 19.34 11.69
C PRO A 239 -5.54 20.79 12.06
N GLY A 240 -6.78 21.00 12.53
CA GLY A 240 -7.32 22.32 12.87
C GLY A 240 -8.09 22.98 11.72
N ASN A 241 -8.03 22.45 10.50
CA ASN A 241 -8.87 22.85 9.38
C ASN A 241 -10.17 22.01 9.33
N ASP A 242 -10.87 21.98 10.46
CA ASP A 242 -12.08 21.18 10.67
C ASP A 242 -13.33 21.89 10.14
N LEU A 243 -14.38 21.14 9.85
CA LEU A 243 -15.65 21.69 9.38
C LEU A 243 -16.85 21.07 10.08
N VAL A 244 -18.01 21.72 9.94
CA VAL A 244 -19.29 21.23 10.47
C VAL A 244 -20.32 21.22 9.34
N THR A 245 -21.03 20.10 9.21
CA THR A 245 -22.17 19.96 8.29
C THR A 245 -23.47 19.89 9.10
N ASN A 246 -24.51 20.61 8.69
CA ASN A 246 -25.79 20.63 9.42
C ASN A 246 -26.72 19.47 9.03
N ASP A 247 -26.61 19.01 7.79
CA ASP A 247 -27.50 18.04 7.16
C ASP A 247 -26.73 16.99 6.34
N GLY A 248 -25.41 16.91 6.52
CA GLY A 248 -24.54 16.09 5.70
C GLY A 248 -24.11 16.76 4.39
N ASN A 249 -24.41 18.04 4.16
CA ASN A 249 -23.83 18.80 3.05
C ASN A 249 -23.04 20.01 3.56
N TYR A 250 -21.90 20.28 2.94
CA TYR A 250 -21.10 21.47 3.17
C TYR A 250 -21.26 22.42 1.99
N GLY A 251 -21.58 23.69 2.26
CA GLY A 251 -21.98 24.67 1.24
C GLY A 251 -20.89 24.99 0.22
N GLU A 252 -20.14 26.08 0.42
CA GLU A 252 -19.04 26.48 -0.47
C GLU A 252 -17.71 25.93 0.06
N TYR A 253 -16.98 25.16 -0.75
CA TYR A 253 -15.70 24.56 -0.38
C TYR A 253 -14.59 24.96 -1.37
N ASN A 254 -13.48 25.47 -0.84
CA ASN A 254 -12.30 25.84 -1.61
C ASN A 254 -11.20 24.79 -1.43
N ILE A 255 -10.65 24.30 -2.53
CA ILE A 255 -9.58 23.29 -2.53
C ILE A 255 -8.50 23.63 -3.55
N SER A 256 -7.24 23.63 -3.10
CA SER A 256 -6.10 23.92 -3.97
C SER A 256 -5.93 22.87 -5.07
N GLY A 257 -5.31 23.27 -6.18
CA GLY A 257 -4.95 22.34 -7.25
C GLY A 257 -4.02 21.24 -6.76
N LYS A 258 -4.24 20.00 -7.21
CA LYS A 258 -3.42 18.83 -6.82
C LYS A 258 -3.30 18.66 -5.30
N THR A 259 -4.41 18.76 -4.59
CA THR A 259 -4.49 18.44 -3.15
C THR A 259 -5.68 17.54 -2.85
N ALA A 260 -5.62 16.84 -1.73
CA ALA A 260 -6.71 16.04 -1.21
C ALA A 260 -6.83 16.26 0.29
N MET A 261 -8.06 16.49 0.76
CA MET A 261 -8.38 16.65 2.18
C MET A 261 -9.10 15.42 2.67
N VAL A 262 -8.65 14.89 3.80
CA VAL A 262 -9.23 13.69 4.42
C VAL A 262 -9.86 14.08 5.75
N TYR A 263 -11.16 13.86 5.85
CA TYR A 263 -11.95 14.17 7.02
C TYR A 263 -12.41 12.89 7.71
N ALA A 264 -12.43 12.89 9.04
CA ALA A 264 -13.00 11.84 9.87
C ALA A 264 -14.06 12.41 10.81
N ASN A 265 -15.09 11.64 11.15
CA ASN A 265 -16.11 12.07 12.11
C ASN A 265 -15.64 12.00 13.59
N ASN A 266 -14.47 11.42 13.82
CA ASN A 266 -13.79 11.36 15.11
C ASN A 266 -12.43 12.07 15.02
N GLN A 267 -11.97 12.65 16.13
CA GLN A 267 -10.63 13.25 16.19
C GLN A 267 -9.57 12.16 16.34
N TRP A 268 -8.49 12.23 15.55
CA TRP A 268 -7.42 11.23 15.54
C TRP A 268 -6.08 11.83 15.95
N GLU A 269 -5.43 11.21 16.94
CA GLU A 269 -4.03 11.49 17.27
C GLU A 269 -3.13 10.61 16.39
N LEU A 270 -2.56 11.24 15.36
CA LEU A 270 -1.72 10.60 14.35
C LEU A 270 -0.27 11.07 14.38
N GLU A 271 0.14 11.69 15.48
CA GLU A 271 1.54 12.09 15.66
C GLU A 271 2.45 10.86 15.60
N ILE A 272 3.56 11.02 14.90
CA ILE A 272 4.63 10.05 14.90
C ILE A 272 5.39 10.35 16.18
N GLY A 273 5.14 9.55 17.21
CA GLY A 273 6.00 9.59 18.40
C GLY A 273 7.45 9.41 17.95
N ASP A 274 8.38 10.06 18.65
CA ASP A 274 9.83 9.91 18.51
C ASP A 274 10.21 8.49 19.00
N HIS A 275 9.69 7.49 18.30
CA HIS A 275 10.02 6.12 18.51
C HIS A 275 11.28 5.91 17.68
N ASP A 276 12.41 5.99 18.37
CA ASP A 276 13.57 5.13 18.12
C ASP A 276 13.10 3.68 18.15
N ALA A 277 12.29 3.29 17.16
CA ALA A 277 12.01 1.91 16.84
C ALA A 277 13.28 1.39 16.17
N VAL A 278 14.35 1.26 16.97
CA VAL A 278 15.37 0.27 16.70
C VAL A 278 14.58 -1.02 16.53
N PRO A 279 14.59 -1.67 15.35
CA PRO A 279 13.89 -2.92 15.17
C PRO A 279 14.32 -3.83 16.32
N GLY A 280 13.35 -4.32 17.11
CA GLY A 280 13.64 -5.28 18.16
C GLY A 280 14.43 -6.42 17.53
N ASP A 281 15.59 -6.73 18.11
CA ASP A 281 16.60 -7.64 17.57
C ASP A 281 16.00 -8.76 16.69
N PHE A 282 16.31 -8.71 15.39
CA PHE A 282 15.69 -9.55 14.37
C PHE A 282 15.90 -11.04 14.63
N GLN A 283 14.83 -11.82 14.48
CA GLN A 283 14.92 -13.28 14.42
C GLN A 283 15.46 -13.69 13.05
N ILE A 284 16.65 -14.25 12.95
CA ILE A 284 17.18 -14.68 11.64
C ILE A 284 16.77 -16.12 11.39
N ILE A 285 16.14 -16.37 10.24
CA ILE A 285 15.82 -17.72 9.74
C ILE A 285 16.76 -18.06 8.60
N ASN A 286 17.53 -19.12 8.78
CA ASN A 286 18.31 -19.72 7.70
C ASN A 286 17.83 -21.15 7.44
N LEU A 287 17.65 -21.49 6.17
CA LEU A 287 17.18 -22.80 5.73
C LEU A 287 18.33 -23.48 5.00
N TYR A 288 18.96 -24.47 5.63
CA TYR A 288 20.13 -25.14 5.06
C TYR A 288 20.03 -26.68 5.14
N PRO A 289 20.32 -27.40 4.04
CA PRO A 289 20.57 -26.87 2.69
C PRO A 289 19.29 -26.30 2.04
N ASN A 290 19.45 -25.41 1.05
CA ASN A 290 18.37 -24.95 0.16
C ASN A 290 18.97 -24.69 -1.22
N PRO A 291 18.66 -25.49 -2.26
CA PRO A 291 17.70 -26.60 -2.27
C PRO A 291 18.10 -27.77 -1.37
N PHE A 292 17.14 -28.57 -0.90
CA PHE A 292 17.39 -29.74 -0.07
C PHE A 292 16.84 -31.04 -0.68
N ASN A 293 17.48 -32.17 -0.35
CA ASN A 293 16.96 -33.50 -0.58
C ASN A 293 16.94 -34.27 0.75
N GLY A 294 15.79 -34.82 1.11
CA GLY A 294 15.55 -35.54 2.35
C GLY A 294 15.22 -34.61 3.52
N GLN A 295 16.21 -33.88 4.05
CA GLN A 295 16.03 -33.06 5.24
C GLN A 295 16.62 -31.65 5.10
N VAL A 296 16.00 -30.69 5.77
CA VAL A 296 16.50 -29.32 5.94
C VAL A 296 16.54 -28.96 7.41
N GLN A 297 17.54 -28.17 7.79
CA GLN A 297 17.62 -27.53 9.09
C GLN A 297 17.11 -26.09 8.99
N ILE A 298 16.13 -25.78 9.82
CA ILE A 298 15.58 -24.45 10.05
C ILE A 298 16.34 -23.87 11.24
N HIS A 299 17.34 -23.05 10.95
CA HIS A 299 18.13 -22.36 11.96
C HIS A 299 17.44 -21.06 12.35
N LEU A 300 17.23 -20.87 13.64
CA LEU A 300 16.63 -19.69 14.23
C LEU A 300 17.64 -19.04 15.16
N ASN A 301 17.89 -17.75 14.99
CA ASN A 301 18.61 -16.95 15.99
C ASN A 301 17.58 -16.12 16.76
N ILE A 302 17.46 -16.38 18.06
CA ILE A 302 16.45 -15.79 18.94
C ILE A 302 17.17 -14.87 19.92
N SER A 303 16.90 -13.58 19.82
CA SER A 303 17.51 -12.51 20.62
C SER A 303 16.97 -12.39 22.04
N LYS A 304 15.75 -12.87 22.28
CA LYS A 304 15.09 -12.86 23.59
C LYS A 304 14.11 -14.01 23.69
N LEU A 305 13.89 -14.51 24.91
CA LEU A 305 12.88 -15.51 25.22
C LEU A 305 11.55 -15.17 24.54
N THR A 306 11.04 -16.08 23.72
CA THR A 306 9.82 -15.89 22.95
C THR A 306 9.08 -17.20 22.75
N SER A 307 7.75 -17.12 22.61
CA SER A 307 6.94 -18.23 22.13
C SER A 307 6.68 -18.05 20.63
N GLY A 308 6.74 -19.14 19.88
CA GLY A 308 6.57 -19.09 18.44
C GLY A 308 5.98 -20.35 17.83
N SER A 309 5.56 -20.21 16.57
CA SER A 309 5.09 -21.31 15.74
C SER A 309 5.80 -21.29 14.40
N ILE A 310 6.15 -22.46 13.89
CA ILE A 310 6.66 -22.63 12.53
C ILE A 310 5.64 -23.38 11.70
N HIS A 311 5.25 -22.77 10.59
CA HIS A 311 4.28 -23.33 9.65
C HIS A 311 4.94 -23.47 8.29
N ILE A 312 4.79 -24.63 7.67
CA ILE A 312 5.28 -24.89 6.32
C ILE A 312 4.08 -25.03 5.41
N TYR A 313 4.11 -24.32 4.28
CA TYR A 313 3.02 -24.28 3.31
C TYR A 313 3.51 -24.70 1.92
N ASP A 314 2.60 -25.28 1.14
CA ASP A 314 2.81 -25.41 -0.31
C ASP A 314 2.65 -24.06 -1.03
N LEU A 315 2.94 -24.03 -2.33
CA LEU A 315 2.79 -22.80 -3.13
C LEU A 315 1.35 -22.28 -3.21
N VAL A 316 0.36 -23.14 -3.06
CA VAL A 316 -1.07 -22.75 -3.08
C VAL A 316 -1.50 -22.19 -1.72
N GLY A 317 -0.66 -22.31 -0.70
CA GLY A 317 -0.86 -21.81 0.64
C GLY A 317 -1.52 -22.80 1.59
N HIS A 318 -1.59 -24.09 1.24
CA HIS A 318 -2.05 -25.11 2.19
C HIS A 318 -0.98 -25.41 3.22
N LEU A 319 -1.38 -25.48 4.49
CA LEU A 319 -0.50 -25.87 5.59
C LEU A 319 -0.13 -27.35 5.46
N VAL A 320 1.15 -27.65 5.25
CA VAL A 320 1.67 -29.02 5.12
C VAL A 320 2.23 -29.56 6.43
N LYS A 321 2.87 -28.71 7.25
CA LYS A 321 3.48 -29.08 8.53
C LYS A 321 3.39 -27.91 9.52
N SER A 322 3.14 -28.19 10.79
CA SER A 322 3.20 -27.20 11.86
C SER A 322 4.07 -27.66 13.03
N PHE A 323 4.77 -26.70 13.64
CA PHE A 323 5.47 -26.80 14.90
C PHE A 323 4.89 -25.69 15.79
N ASP A 324 3.81 -25.99 16.50
CA ASP A 324 3.04 -25.00 17.27
C ASP A 324 3.55 -24.88 18.72
N HIS A 325 3.44 -23.68 19.30
CA HIS A 325 3.75 -23.40 20.71
C HIS A 325 5.16 -23.83 21.15
N VAL A 326 6.16 -23.53 20.33
CA VAL A 326 7.55 -23.79 20.67
C VAL A 326 8.07 -22.61 21.50
N GLU A 327 8.52 -22.89 22.72
CA GLU A 327 9.23 -21.91 23.55
C GLU A 327 10.70 -21.89 23.15
N PHE A 328 11.19 -20.71 22.76
CA PHE A 328 12.58 -20.50 22.39
C PHE A 328 13.27 -19.59 23.41
N ASN A 329 14.24 -20.13 24.14
CA ASN A 329 15.17 -19.33 24.93
C ASN A 329 16.04 -18.45 24.01
N GLU A 330 16.71 -17.45 24.58
CA GLU A 330 17.73 -16.70 23.85
C GLU A 330 18.84 -17.63 23.31
N GLY A 331 19.25 -17.42 22.06
CA GLY A 331 20.31 -18.18 21.39
C GLY A 331 19.91 -18.82 20.06
N ASN A 332 20.73 -19.75 19.60
CA ASN A 332 20.51 -20.45 18.33
C ASN A 332 19.70 -21.73 18.55
N HIS A 333 18.67 -21.93 17.72
CA HIS A 333 17.84 -23.13 17.70
C HIS A 333 17.85 -23.76 16.31
N VAL A 334 17.65 -25.06 16.27
CA VAL A 334 17.60 -25.84 15.02
C VAL A 334 16.40 -26.75 15.05
N ILE A 335 15.53 -26.61 14.05
CA ILE A 335 14.41 -27.52 13.83
C ILE A 335 14.65 -28.25 12.50
N THR A 336 14.59 -29.58 12.54
CA THR A 336 14.78 -30.41 11.34
C THR A 336 13.43 -30.76 10.74
N TRP A 337 13.31 -30.58 9.43
CA TRP A 337 12.15 -31.01 8.66
C TRP A 337 12.58 -31.95 7.53
N ASP A 338 11.86 -33.05 7.37
CA ASP A 338 12.16 -34.19 6.50
C ASP A 338 11.28 -34.23 5.23
N ALA A 339 10.78 -33.07 4.78
CA ALA A 339 9.79 -32.96 3.70
C ALA A 339 8.53 -33.83 3.91
N SER A 340 8.14 -34.08 5.17
CA SER A 340 6.90 -34.77 5.50
C SER A 340 5.77 -33.80 5.84
N THR A 341 4.54 -34.25 5.60
CA THR A 341 3.32 -33.62 6.10
C THR A 341 3.13 -33.84 7.61
N GLN A 342 2.15 -33.18 8.21
CA GLN A 342 1.73 -33.45 9.60
C GLN A 342 1.40 -34.93 9.85
N LYS A 343 0.89 -35.65 8.83
CA LYS A 343 0.55 -37.08 8.89
C LYS A 343 1.71 -38.01 8.50
N GLY A 344 2.94 -37.49 8.37
CA GLY A 344 4.13 -38.28 8.04
C GLY A 344 4.24 -38.72 6.57
N ARG A 345 3.36 -38.22 5.69
CA ARG A 345 3.46 -38.51 4.23
C ARG A 345 4.53 -37.63 3.59
N SER A 346 5.36 -38.22 2.73
CA SER A 346 6.35 -37.50 1.93
C SER A 346 5.67 -36.55 0.93
N LEU A 347 6.23 -35.35 0.81
CA LEU A 347 5.77 -34.33 -0.12
C LEU A 347 6.33 -34.54 -1.55
N ALA A 348 5.77 -33.82 -2.52
CA ALA A 348 6.29 -33.77 -3.88
C ALA A 348 7.47 -32.78 -3.98
N SER A 349 8.41 -33.01 -4.90
CA SER A 349 9.43 -32.00 -5.24
C SER A 349 8.74 -30.70 -5.63
N GLY A 350 9.23 -29.58 -5.13
CA GLY A 350 8.58 -28.29 -5.35
C GLY A 350 9.03 -27.21 -4.38
N ILE A 351 8.42 -26.04 -4.54
CA ILE A 351 8.66 -24.89 -3.68
C ILE A 351 7.70 -24.96 -2.49
N TYR A 352 8.22 -24.62 -1.31
CA TYR A 352 7.46 -24.48 -0.08
C TYR A 352 7.82 -23.15 0.60
N LEU A 353 6.92 -22.66 1.45
CA LEU A 353 7.11 -21.47 2.26
C LEU A 353 7.18 -21.86 3.73
N VAL A 354 8.29 -21.55 4.38
CA VAL A 354 8.46 -21.68 5.83
C VAL A 354 8.15 -20.34 6.47
N SER A 355 7.12 -20.31 7.30
CA SER A 355 6.69 -19.15 8.08
C SER A 355 7.00 -19.38 9.54
N PHE A 356 7.73 -18.46 10.16
CA PHE A 356 7.90 -18.42 11.60
C PHE A 356 7.14 -17.22 12.13
N LYS A 357 6.33 -17.44 13.16
CA LYS A 357 5.51 -16.41 13.78
C LYS A 357 5.77 -16.39 15.27
N THR A 358 6.00 -15.20 15.80
CA THR A 358 6.15 -14.91 17.23
C THR A 358 5.31 -13.71 17.60
N GLU A 359 5.30 -13.34 18.88
CA GLU A 359 4.67 -12.09 19.34
C GLU A 359 5.31 -10.84 18.73
N LEU A 360 6.59 -10.93 18.33
CA LEU A 360 7.35 -9.82 17.74
C LEU A 360 7.09 -9.64 16.24
N GLY A 361 6.52 -10.63 15.56
CA GLY A 361 6.25 -10.56 14.13
C GLY A 361 6.27 -11.91 13.43
N SER A 362 6.36 -11.87 12.10
CA SER A 362 6.46 -13.08 11.28
C SER A 362 7.51 -12.94 10.20
N ILE A 363 8.25 -14.02 9.94
CA ILE A 363 9.26 -14.09 8.91
C ILE A 363 8.97 -15.28 8.01
N ASN A 364 9.01 -15.04 6.71
CA ASN A 364 8.73 -16.05 5.69
C ASN A 364 9.98 -16.29 4.85
N LYS A 365 10.30 -17.57 4.58
CA LYS A 365 11.41 -17.98 3.73
C LYS A 365 10.95 -19.05 2.74
N LYS A 366 11.33 -18.86 1.47
CA LYS A 366 11.12 -19.83 0.39
C LYS A 366 12.16 -20.95 0.46
N ILE A 367 11.73 -22.19 0.26
CA ILE A 367 12.61 -23.37 0.17
C ILE A 367 12.26 -24.23 -1.03
N LEU A 368 13.27 -24.82 -1.69
CA LEU A 368 13.12 -25.76 -2.79
C LEU A 368 13.45 -27.19 -2.32
N TYR A 369 12.45 -28.08 -2.36
CA TYR A 369 12.63 -29.51 -2.11
C TYR A 369 12.85 -30.25 -3.44
N LEU A 370 13.91 -31.06 -3.49
CA LEU A 370 14.26 -31.95 -4.59
C LEU A 370 14.30 -33.39 -4.07
N LYS A 371 13.55 -34.29 -4.70
CA LYS A 371 13.50 -35.71 -4.33
C LYS A 371 14.55 -36.52 -5.07
#